data_AF-A0A2N1MDZ6-F1
#
_entry.id   AF-A0A2N1MDZ6-F1
#
_cell.length_a   1.000
_cell.length_b   1.000
_cell.length_c   1.000
_cell.angle_alpha   90.00
_cell.angle_beta   90.00
_cell.angle_gamma   90.00
#
_symmetry.space_group_name_H-M   'P 1'
#
loop_
_entity.id
_entity.type
_entity.pdbx_description
1 polymer ?
#
loop_
_entity_poly.entity_id
_entity_poly.type
_entity_poly.pdbx_seq_one_letter_code
_entity_poly.pdbx_strand_id
1 'polypeptide(L)'
;MKHLQIDYGYLLKTILGERSMGSSPVIVGSRPPPDDTLWDEIKKLGYEATVYDRNLDNKEKRVDMKLGVSMVVQTLFKAKSPGVLVLVAGDGDYEPALEEILKAGWKVEIRFWASAISRHLKVPEITRNNIELKTIFKPLDKEYQNFTFCVGPDLTRNKSVFRIEREDMNHNWTSEEIMKCFTELQLFGWWYETDDGSLELYFKSKAHLERADRWMMKNFPNVKAWKIKGKY
;
A
#
# COMPACT_ATOMS: atom_id res chain seq x y z
N MET A 1 5.33 -18.77 -10.16
CA MET A 1 3.91 -18.34 -10.20
C MET A 1 3.86 -16.82 -10.19
N LYS A 2 3.03 -16.18 -11.02
CA LYS A 2 2.90 -14.71 -11.04
C LYS A 2 1.79 -14.28 -10.09
N HIS A 3 2.05 -13.30 -9.24
CA HIS A 3 1.04 -12.76 -8.34
C HIS A 3 1.22 -11.26 -8.11
N LEU A 4 0.11 -10.58 -7.84
CA LEU A 4 0.06 -9.17 -7.48
C LEU A 4 0.15 -9.05 -5.95
N GLN A 5 0.98 -8.13 -5.47
CA GLN A 5 1.14 -7.83 -4.05
C GLN A 5 0.91 -6.34 -3.78
N ILE A 6 0.55 -6.04 -2.53
CA ILE A 6 0.48 -4.69 -1.98
C ILE A 6 1.67 -4.52 -1.06
N ASP A 7 2.41 -3.44 -1.24
CA ASP A 7 3.37 -2.93 -0.26
C ASP A 7 2.63 -1.98 0.70
N TYR A 8 2.44 -2.41 1.94
CA TYR A 8 1.63 -1.62 2.87
C TYR A 8 2.35 -0.36 3.37
N GLY A 9 3.67 -0.35 3.42
CA GLY A 9 4.43 0.85 3.78
C GLY A 9 4.37 1.92 2.68
N TYR A 10 4.45 1.54 1.41
CA TYR A 10 4.20 2.47 0.31
C TYR A 10 2.72 2.90 0.22
N LEU A 11 1.77 2.02 0.59
CA LEU A 11 0.37 2.41 0.72
C LEU A 11 0.21 3.48 1.81
N LEU A 12 0.85 3.29 2.96
CA LEU A 12 0.88 4.28 4.04
C LEU A 12 1.50 5.60 3.56
N LYS A 13 2.66 5.59 2.90
CA LYS A 13 3.29 6.79 2.31
C LYS A 13 2.36 7.51 1.34
N THR A 14 1.74 6.75 0.44
CA THR A 14 0.83 7.28 -0.59
C THR A 14 -0.38 7.96 0.05
N ILE A 15 -0.99 7.32 1.05
CA ILE A 15 -2.13 7.86 1.76
C ILE A 15 -1.71 9.07 2.61
N LEU A 16 -0.61 8.97 3.35
CA LEU A 16 -0.15 10.00 4.27
C LEU A 16 0.19 11.29 3.51
N GLY A 17 0.92 11.18 2.40
CA GLY A 17 1.36 12.33 1.62
C GLY A 17 2.16 13.30 2.49
N GLU A 18 1.77 14.58 2.50
CA GLU A 18 2.41 15.63 3.31
C GLU A 18 1.84 15.72 4.75
N ARG A 19 0.89 14.86 5.12
CA ARG A 19 0.27 14.88 6.46
C ARG A 19 1.21 14.26 7.49
N SER A 20 1.09 14.69 8.75
CA SER A 20 1.63 13.97 9.89
C SER A 20 0.61 12.97 10.44
N MET A 21 1.09 11.86 10.98
CA MET A 21 0.25 10.93 11.74
C MET A 21 -0.22 11.60 13.05
N GLY A 22 -1.46 11.34 13.47
CA GLY A 22 -2.01 11.83 14.73
C GLY A 22 -1.95 10.81 15.87
N SER A 23 -1.82 9.54 15.53
CA SER A 23 -1.77 8.41 16.46
C SER A 23 -1.14 7.20 15.78
N SER A 24 -0.75 6.20 16.57
CA SER A 24 -0.35 4.89 16.05
C SER A 24 -1.44 4.28 15.14
N PRO A 25 -1.07 3.74 13.97
CA PRO A 25 -2.03 3.05 13.12
C PRO A 25 -2.50 1.75 13.76
N VAL A 26 -3.77 1.41 13.54
CA VAL A 26 -4.36 0.13 13.95
C VAL A 26 -4.52 -0.74 12.71
N ILE A 27 -3.92 -1.92 12.74
CA ILE A 27 -3.96 -2.91 11.67
C ILE A 27 -4.77 -4.10 12.19
N VAL A 28 -5.83 -4.44 11.47
CA VAL A 28 -6.72 -5.54 11.86
C VAL A 28 -6.91 -6.45 10.65
N GLY A 29 -6.73 -7.75 10.85
CA GLY A 29 -6.91 -8.76 9.80
C GLY A 29 -5.66 -9.60 9.56
N SER A 30 -5.36 -9.89 8.30
CA SER A 30 -4.15 -10.63 7.94
C SER A 30 -2.94 -9.73 8.14
N ARG A 31 -2.06 -10.13 9.05
CA ARG A 31 -0.81 -9.42 9.35
C ARG A 31 0.04 -9.31 8.08
N PRO A 32 0.48 -8.09 7.69
CA PRO A 32 1.49 -7.91 6.65
C PRO A 32 2.75 -8.74 6.94
N PRO A 33 3.46 -9.22 5.92
CA PRO A 33 4.70 -9.97 6.11
C PRO A 33 5.67 -9.26 7.06
N PRO A 34 6.46 -9.97 7.88
CA PRO A 34 7.42 -9.33 8.80
C PRO A 34 8.46 -8.43 8.12
N ASP A 35 8.75 -8.69 6.85
CA ASP A 35 9.66 -7.96 5.97
C ASP A 35 8.98 -6.89 5.11
N ASP A 36 7.68 -6.62 5.34
CA ASP A 36 6.97 -5.53 4.66
C ASP A 36 7.50 -4.17 5.12
N THR A 37 7.63 -3.23 4.18
CA THR A 37 8.17 -1.89 4.44
C THR A 37 7.32 -1.10 5.43
N LEU A 38 6.07 -1.49 5.65
CA LEU A 38 5.15 -0.92 6.64
C LEU A 38 5.76 -0.77 8.03
N TRP A 39 6.45 -1.80 8.53
CA TRP A 39 6.95 -1.80 9.91
C TRP A 39 8.03 -0.75 10.10
N ASP A 40 8.96 -0.66 9.14
CA ASP A 40 10.03 0.33 9.14
C ASP A 40 9.47 1.74 8.95
N GLU A 41 8.46 1.92 8.10
CA GLU A 41 7.82 3.22 7.90
C GLU A 41 7.07 3.72 9.13
N ILE A 42 6.30 2.85 9.79
CA ILE A 42 5.62 3.20 11.05
C ILE A 42 6.64 3.60 12.12
N LYS A 43 7.75 2.86 12.22
CA LYS A 43 8.83 3.14 13.16
C LYS A 43 9.56 4.45 12.83
N LYS A 44 9.86 4.71 11.55
CA LYS A 44 10.45 5.99 11.07
C LYS A 44 9.59 7.19 11.43
N LEU A 45 8.26 7.02 11.43
CA LEU A 45 7.30 8.05 11.83
C LEU A 45 7.18 8.21 13.36
N GLY A 46 7.86 7.37 14.16
CA GLY A 46 7.83 7.42 15.62
C GLY A 46 6.60 6.74 16.25
N TYR A 47 5.97 5.82 15.53
CA TYR A 47 4.78 5.09 16.00
C TYR A 47 5.05 3.60 16.15
N GLU A 48 4.09 2.93 16.78
CA GLU A 48 4.00 1.48 16.85
C GLU A 48 2.68 1.01 16.23
N ALA A 49 2.72 -0.09 15.49
CA ALA A 49 1.52 -0.69 14.93
C ALA A 49 0.81 -1.55 15.97
N THR A 50 -0.50 -1.35 16.15
CA THR A 50 -1.31 -2.31 16.91
C THR A 50 -1.89 -3.34 15.92
N VAL A 51 -1.48 -4.60 16.05
CA VAL A 51 -1.89 -5.68 15.13
C VAL A 51 -2.85 -6.64 15.83
N TYR A 52 -3.97 -6.94 15.18
CA TYR A 52 -4.91 -7.96 15.63
C TYR A 52 -5.08 -9.03 14.54
N ASP A 53 -4.62 -10.25 14.85
CA ASP A 53 -4.63 -11.39 13.92
C ASP A 53 -6.03 -12.04 13.82
N ARG A 54 -6.28 -12.75 12.70
CA ARG A 54 -7.46 -13.62 12.55
C ARG A 54 -7.35 -14.82 13.50
N ASN A 55 -8.47 -15.29 14.04
CA ASN A 55 -8.50 -16.53 14.83
C ASN A 55 -8.03 -17.74 13.99
N LEU A 56 -7.51 -18.78 14.66
CA LEU A 56 -6.91 -20.00 14.06
C LEU A 56 -7.79 -20.71 13.01
N ASP A 57 -9.11 -20.57 13.11
CA ASP A 57 -10.07 -21.16 12.15
C ASP A 57 -10.30 -20.29 10.90
N ASN A 58 -9.56 -19.18 10.74
CA ASN A 58 -9.75 -18.18 9.69
C ASN A 58 -11.19 -17.62 9.61
N LYS A 59 -11.99 -17.80 10.68
CA LYS A 59 -13.37 -17.33 10.77
C LYS A 59 -13.37 -15.82 11.04
N GLU A 60 -13.80 -15.07 10.04
CA GLU A 60 -13.84 -13.60 9.92
C GLU A 60 -14.53 -12.85 11.06
N LYS A 61 -15.38 -13.52 11.86
CA LYS A 61 -16.40 -12.94 12.76
C LYS A 61 -15.94 -11.97 13.87
N ARG A 62 -14.66 -11.60 13.98
CA ARG A 62 -14.18 -10.67 15.03
C ARG A 62 -13.26 -9.55 14.52
N VAL A 63 -12.80 -9.62 13.27
CA VAL A 63 -11.90 -8.59 12.70
C VAL A 63 -12.65 -7.29 12.48
N ASP A 64 -13.82 -7.34 11.83
CA ASP A 64 -14.58 -6.12 11.51
C ASP A 64 -15.06 -5.41 12.77
N MET A 65 -15.57 -6.17 13.74
CA MET A 65 -15.93 -5.65 15.06
C MET A 65 -14.72 -4.99 15.75
N LYS A 66 -13.54 -5.61 15.66
CA LYS A 66 -12.34 -5.07 16.29
C LYS A 66 -11.87 -3.78 15.63
N LEU A 67 -11.94 -3.68 14.30
CA LEU A 67 -11.63 -2.45 13.58
C LEU A 67 -12.64 -1.35 13.94
N GLY A 68 -13.94 -1.66 13.90
CA GLY A 68 -15.03 -0.78 14.33
C GLY A 68 -14.81 -0.19 15.73
N VAL A 69 -14.61 -1.06 16.73
CA VAL A 69 -14.34 -0.65 18.11
C VAL A 69 -13.05 0.16 18.21
N SER A 70 -12.00 -0.23 17.49
CA SER A 70 -10.72 0.49 17.54
C SER A 70 -10.83 1.89 16.98
N MET A 71 -11.58 2.11 15.89
CA MET A 71 -11.83 3.46 15.37
C MET A 71 -12.46 4.33 16.45
N VAL A 72 -13.57 3.89 17.04
CA VAL A 72 -14.28 4.62 18.10
C VAL A 72 -13.39 4.93 19.30
N VAL A 73 -12.64 3.93 19.79
CA VAL A 73 -11.74 4.12 20.94
C VAL A 73 -10.63 5.12 20.63
N GLN A 74 -10.00 5.03 19.45
CA GLN A 74 -8.90 5.91 19.08
C GLN A 74 -9.37 7.35 18.87
N THR A 75 -10.52 7.55 18.23
CA THR A 75 -11.01 8.90 17.90
C THR A 75 -11.76 9.58 19.05
N LEU A 76 -12.62 8.85 19.77
CA LEU A 76 -13.51 9.46 20.76
C LEU A 76 -12.93 9.46 22.18
N PHE A 77 -12.02 8.53 22.49
CA PHE A 77 -11.53 8.35 23.86
C PHE A 77 -10.03 8.62 24.03
N LYS A 78 -9.20 8.37 23.00
CA LYS A 78 -7.74 8.52 23.11
C LYS A 78 -7.20 9.80 22.48
N ALA A 79 -7.76 10.22 21.35
CA ALA A 79 -7.31 11.42 20.67
C ALA A 79 -7.67 12.69 21.46
N LYS A 80 -6.73 13.63 21.53
CA LYS A 80 -6.91 14.90 22.28
C LYS A 80 -7.86 15.88 21.60
N SER A 81 -7.97 15.79 20.27
CA SER A 81 -8.80 16.68 19.45
C SER A 81 -9.16 16.00 18.13
N PRO A 82 -10.28 16.39 17.48
CA PRO A 82 -10.65 15.87 16.18
C PRO A 82 -9.59 16.14 15.10
N GLY A 83 -9.40 15.15 14.23
CA GLY A 83 -8.51 15.22 13.07
C GLY A 83 -9.14 14.56 11.85
N VAL A 84 -8.32 13.82 11.08
CA VAL A 84 -8.78 13.00 9.96
C VAL A 84 -8.62 11.53 10.33
N LEU A 85 -9.73 10.80 10.42
CA LEU A 85 -9.70 9.33 10.41
C LEU A 85 -9.55 8.87 8.97
N VAL A 86 -8.50 8.10 8.67
CA VAL A 86 -8.37 7.42 7.38
C VAL A 86 -8.72 5.96 7.54
N LEU A 87 -9.80 5.51 6.90
CA LEU A 87 -10.21 4.11 6.88
C LEU A 87 -9.80 3.47 5.55
N VAL A 88 -8.96 2.44 5.62
CA VAL A 88 -8.53 1.65 4.46
C VAL A 88 -9.29 0.32 4.43
N ALA A 89 -10.61 0.41 4.20
CA ALA A 89 -11.50 -0.75 4.14
C ALA A 89 -12.76 -0.42 3.32
N GLY A 90 -13.45 -1.45 2.83
CA GLY A 90 -14.62 -1.33 1.95
C GLY A 90 -15.96 -1.78 2.54
N ASP A 91 -15.95 -2.41 3.71
CA ASP A 91 -17.14 -3.02 4.30
C ASP A 91 -18.13 -1.98 4.84
N GLY A 92 -19.43 -2.16 4.55
CA GLY A 92 -20.49 -1.28 5.05
C GLY A 92 -20.72 -1.38 6.56
N ASP A 93 -20.32 -2.48 7.19
CA ASP A 93 -20.55 -2.74 8.63
C ASP A 93 -19.85 -1.73 9.56
N TYR A 94 -18.94 -0.92 9.01
CA TYR A 94 -18.31 0.19 9.73
C TYR A 94 -19.16 1.45 9.84
N GLU A 95 -20.28 1.55 9.09
CA GLU A 95 -21.15 2.73 9.05
C GLU A 95 -21.52 3.24 10.46
N PRO A 96 -22.02 2.41 11.40
CA PRO A 96 -22.40 2.90 12.74
C PRO A 96 -21.24 3.55 13.51
N ALA A 97 -20.02 3.03 13.36
CA ALA A 97 -18.84 3.64 13.98
C ALA A 97 -18.50 4.99 13.33
N LEU A 98 -18.61 5.10 12.01
CA LEU A 98 -18.34 6.35 11.29
C LEU A 98 -19.35 7.45 11.66
N GLU A 99 -20.62 7.11 11.90
CA GLU A 99 -21.63 8.09 12.29
C GLU A 99 -21.28 8.78 13.62
N GLU A 100 -20.88 8.02 14.64
CA GLU A 100 -20.47 8.58 15.93
C GLU A 100 -19.20 9.44 15.82
N ILE A 101 -18.27 9.02 14.96
CA ILE A 101 -17.02 9.74 14.71
C ILE A 101 -17.29 11.07 14.00
N LEU A 102 -18.18 11.08 13.01
CA LEU A 102 -18.63 12.30 12.32
C LEU A 102 -19.34 13.25 13.28
N LYS A 103 -20.24 12.75 14.15
CA LYS A 103 -20.91 13.57 15.18
C LYS A 103 -19.93 14.24 16.13
N ALA A 104 -18.80 13.57 16.41
CA ALA A 104 -17.72 14.11 17.23
C ALA A 104 -16.80 15.12 16.51
N GLY A 105 -17.15 15.53 15.28
CA GLY A 105 -16.44 16.56 14.53
C GLY A 105 -15.20 16.07 13.77
N TRP A 106 -15.00 14.77 13.66
CA TRP A 106 -13.90 14.21 12.86
C TRP A 106 -14.21 14.27 11.37
N LYS A 107 -13.17 14.50 10.56
CA LYS A 107 -13.24 14.22 9.13
C LYS A 107 -12.94 12.75 8.89
N VAL A 108 -13.74 12.11 8.04
CA VAL A 108 -13.54 10.70 7.67
C VAL A 108 -13.13 10.63 6.20
N GLU A 109 -11.94 10.08 5.94
CA GLU A 109 -11.44 9.77 4.60
C GLU A 109 -11.46 8.25 4.39
N ILE A 110 -12.16 7.79 3.35
CA ILE A 110 -12.20 6.37 2.99
C ILE A 110 -11.27 6.13 1.79
N ARG A 111 -10.33 5.20 1.95
CA ARG A 111 -9.37 4.77 0.91
C ARG A 111 -9.61 3.31 0.55
N PHE A 112 -10.28 3.06 -0.57
CA PHE A 112 -10.54 1.70 -1.03
C PHE A 112 -10.74 1.64 -2.56
N TRP A 113 -10.80 0.43 -3.11
CA TRP A 113 -11.08 0.21 -4.52
C TRP A 113 -12.50 0.62 -4.88
N ALA A 114 -12.65 1.46 -5.92
CA ALA A 114 -13.96 2.01 -6.29
C ALA A 114 -15.01 0.95 -6.64
N SER A 115 -14.56 -0.19 -7.19
CA SER A 115 -15.39 -1.32 -7.58
C SER A 115 -15.85 -2.22 -6.42
N ALA A 116 -15.20 -2.12 -5.25
CA ALA A 116 -15.41 -3.06 -4.14
C ALA A 116 -15.89 -2.39 -2.83
N ILE A 117 -16.02 -1.06 -2.80
CA ILE A 117 -16.47 -0.31 -1.63
C ILE A 117 -18.00 -0.30 -1.50
N SER A 118 -18.51 -0.49 -0.29
CA SER A 118 -19.92 -0.34 0.05
C SER A 118 -20.42 1.11 -0.11
N ARG A 119 -21.64 1.26 -0.63
CA ARG A 119 -22.32 2.57 -0.74
C ARG A 119 -22.51 3.23 0.63
N HIS A 120 -22.67 2.43 1.68
CA HIS A 120 -22.87 2.89 3.06
C HIS A 120 -21.66 3.68 3.59
N LEU A 121 -20.44 3.42 3.11
CA LEU A 121 -19.27 4.22 3.49
C LEU A 121 -19.16 5.52 2.69
N LYS A 122 -19.64 5.53 1.44
CA LYS A 122 -19.63 6.72 0.57
C LYS A 122 -20.68 7.74 0.99
N VAL A 123 -21.86 7.27 1.38
CA VAL A 123 -22.99 8.11 1.81
C VAL A 123 -23.68 7.45 3.01
N PRO A 124 -23.08 7.56 4.21
CA PRO A 124 -23.69 7.06 5.44
C PRO A 124 -25.07 7.69 5.68
N GLU A 125 -25.97 6.96 6.34
CA GLU A 125 -27.36 7.39 6.61
C GLU A 125 -27.42 8.79 7.24
N ILE A 126 -26.58 9.06 8.25
CA ILE A 126 -26.51 10.36 8.92
C ILE A 126 -26.23 11.54 7.98
N THR A 127 -25.46 11.32 6.91
CA THR A 127 -25.09 12.38 5.96
C THR A 127 -26.25 12.78 5.05
N ARG A 128 -27.28 11.92 4.94
CA ARG A 128 -28.52 12.25 4.21
C ARG A 128 -29.39 13.25 4.97
N ASN A 129 -29.31 13.21 6.30
CA ASN A 129 -30.09 14.04 7.20
C ASN A 129 -29.31 15.26 7.72
N ASN A 130 -27.98 15.28 7.57
CA ASN A 130 -27.13 16.40 7.91
C ASN A 130 -26.03 16.61 6.86
N ILE A 131 -26.23 17.61 6.00
CA ILE A 131 -25.34 17.92 4.86
C ILE A 131 -23.95 18.39 5.26
N GLU A 132 -23.78 18.86 6.50
CA GLU A 132 -22.47 19.28 7.03
C GLU A 132 -21.58 18.08 7.35
N LEU A 133 -22.18 16.93 7.69
CA LEU A 133 -21.48 15.68 7.92
C LEU A 133 -21.29 14.95 6.60
N LYS A 134 -20.04 14.65 6.25
CA LYS A 134 -19.72 13.88 5.05
C LYS A 134 -18.46 13.05 5.21
N THR A 135 -18.45 11.89 4.60
CA THR A 135 -17.22 11.13 4.34
C THR A 135 -16.59 11.62 3.03
N ILE A 136 -15.28 11.52 2.94
CA ILE A 136 -14.51 11.84 1.74
C ILE A 136 -13.99 10.53 1.18
N PHE A 137 -14.58 10.07 0.07
CA PHE A 137 -14.07 8.89 -0.62
C PHE A 137 -12.95 9.29 -1.60
N LYS A 138 -11.76 8.71 -1.41
CA LYS A 138 -10.61 8.85 -2.32
C LYS A 138 -10.22 7.45 -2.83
N PRO A 139 -10.58 7.09 -4.07
CA PRO A 139 -10.33 5.77 -4.61
C PRO A 139 -8.82 5.49 -4.78
N LEU A 140 -8.40 4.26 -4.48
CA LEU A 140 -7.03 3.78 -4.65
C LEU A 140 -6.65 3.51 -6.12
N ASP A 141 -7.64 3.44 -7.01
CA ASP A 141 -7.54 3.02 -8.40
C ASP A 141 -6.51 3.78 -9.23
N LYS A 142 -6.29 5.08 -8.95
CA LYS A 142 -5.34 5.92 -9.72
C LYS A 142 -3.93 5.90 -9.15
N GLU A 143 -3.75 5.46 -7.91
CA GLU A 143 -2.48 5.49 -7.20
C GLU A 143 -1.89 4.10 -7.02
N TYR A 144 -2.55 3.06 -7.54
CA TYR A 144 -2.15 1.66 -7.34
C TYR A 144 -0.69 1.39 -7.69
N GLN A 145 -0.12 2.09 -8.67
CA GLN A 145 1.27 1.90 -9.08
C GLN A 145 2.28 2.34 -8.02
N ASN A 146 1.85 3.16 -7.06
CA ASN A 146 2.72 3.66 -6.00
C ASN A 146 2.95 2.64 -4.89
N PHE A 147 2.09 1.63 -4.76
CA PHE A 147 2.09 0.69 -3.63
C PHE A 147 1.72 -0.74 -4.02
N THR A 148 1.59 -1.06 -5.30
CA THR A 148 1.36 -2.42 -5.78
C THR A 148 2.42 -2.83 -6.78
N PHE A 149 2.71 -4.12 -6.78
CA PHE A 149 3.69 -4.68 -7.67
C PHE A 149 3.37 -6.13 -8.01
N CYS A 150 4.00 -6.61 -9.08
CA CYS A 150 3.90 -7.99 -9.49
C CYS A 150 5.21 -8.74 -9.29
N VAL A 151 5.13 -9.92 -8.68
CA VAL A 151 6.27 -10.83 -8.54
C VAL A 151 6.04 -12.06 -9.41
N GLY A 152 7.05 -12.41 -10.19
CA GLY A 152 7.08 -13.62 -11.02
C GLY A 152 7.46 -13.34 -12.47
N PRO A 153 7.75 -14.39 -13.24
CA PRO A 153 8.28 -14.25 -14.59
C PRO A 153 7.26 -13.59 -15.53
N ASP A 154 7.75 -12.78 -16.47
CA ASP A 154 6.94 -12.34 -17.62
C ASP A 154 7.19 -13.22 -18.86
N LEU A 155 6.21 -14.07 -19.17
CA LEU A 155 6.27 -14.98 -20.32
C LEU A 155 5.79 -14.33 -21.63
N THR A 156 5.29 -13.09 -21.59
CA THR A 156 4.67 -12.43 -22.76
C THR A 156 5.67 -11.90 -23.78
N ARG A 157 6.98 -11.93 -23.47
CA ARG A 157 8.12 -11.48 -24.32
C ARG A 157 8.04 -10.03 -24.85
N ASN A 158 7.05 -9.25 -24.44
CA ASN A 158 6.83 -7.87 -24.90
C ASN A 158 7.44 -6.80 -23.98
N LYS A 159 8.17 -7.19 -22.94
CA LYS A 159 8.82 -6.27 -21.99
C LYS A 159 10.26 -6.03 -22.35
N SER A 160 10.72 -4.85 -21.97
CA SER A 160 12.15 -4.57 -21.83
C SER A 160 12.57 -5.05 -20.44
N VAL A 161 13.61 -5.88 -20.37
CA VAL A 161 14.08 -6.48 -19.10
C VAL A 161 15.41 -5.86 -18.70
N PHE A 162 15.47 -5.41 -17.46
CA PHE A 162 16.72 -5.01 -16.79
C PHE A 162 17.10 -6.14 -15.85
N ARG A 163 18.17 -6.87 -16.18
CA ARG A 163 18.60 -8.06 -15.45
C ARG A 163 19.91 -7.81 -14.73
N ILE A 164 19.95 -8.08 -13.43
CA ILE A 164 21.15 -8.02 -12.60
C ILE A 164 21.54 -9.46 -12.29
N GLU A 165 22.68 -9.91 -12.79
CA GLU A 165 23.15 -11.29 -12.54
C GLU A 165 23.50 -11.47 -11.07
N ARG A 166 23.34 -12.69 -10.56
CA ARG A 166 23.68 -13.02 -9.17
C ARG A 166 25.09 -12.59 -8.76
N GLU A 167 26.07 -12.78 -9.64
CA GLU A 167 27.47 -12.40 -9.40
C GLU A 167 27.67 -10.88 -9.29
N ASP A 168 26.78 -10.12 -9.93
CA ASP A 168 26.74 -8.66 -9.91
C ASP A 168 25.79 -8.12 -8.82
N MET A 169 25.09 -8.99 -8.07
CA MET A 169 24.35 -8.63 -6.85
C MET A 169 25.33 -8.49 -5.69
N ASN A 170 26.16 -7.45 -5.75
CA ASN A 170 26.97 -6.96 -4.64
C ASN A 170 26.14 -6.18 -3.59
N HIS A 171 24.81 -6.32 -3.66
CA HIS A 171 23.81 -5.65 -2.84
C HIS A 171 22.61 -6.58 -2.61
N ASN A 172 22.06 -6.58 -1.39
CA ASN A 172 20.88 -7.40 -1.08
C ASN A 172 19.61 -6.63 -1.47
N TRP A 173 19.02 -6.96 -2.61
CA TRP A 173 17.85 -6.27 -3.16
C TRP A 173 16.59 -6.60 -2.36
N THR A 174 16.14 -5.66 -1.54
CA THR A 174 14.85 -5.79 -0.87
C THR A 174 13.71 -5.32 -1.77
N SER A 175 12.49 -5.80 -1.50
CA SER A 175 11.29 -5.28 -2.16
C SER A 175 11.16 -3.75 -1.99
N GLU A 176 11.63 -3.17 -0.87
CA GLU A 176 11.63 -1.72 -0.63
C GLU A 176 12.44 -0.96 -1.67
N GLU A 177 13.66 -1.44 -1.96
CA GLU A 177 14.59 -0.78 -2.87
C GLU A 177 14.15 -0.90 -4.32
N ILE A 178 13.63 -2.08 -4.69
CA ILE A 178 13.03 -2.31 -6.00
C ILE A 178 11.81 -1.40 -6.17
N MET A 179 10.92 -1.36 -5.17
CA MET A 179 9.76 -0.46 -5.18
C MET A 179 10.16 1.01 -5.26
N LYS A 180 11.25 1.41 -4.60
CA LYS A 180 11.75 2.79 -4.66
C LYS A 180 12.08 3.21 -6.09
N CYS A 181 12.75 2.34 -6.85
CA CYS A 181 13.04 2.58 -8.27
C CYS A 181 11.75 2.83 -9.06
N PHE A 182 10.76 1.94 -8.95
CA PHE A 182 9.52 2.05 -9.71
C PHE A 182 8.68 3.27 -9.30
N THR A 183 8.57 3.54 -8.01
CA THR A 183 7.76 4.65 -7.48
C THR A 183 8.33 6.02 -7.81
N GLU A 184 9.64 6.23 -7.68
CA GLU A 184 10.29 7.48 -8.10
C GLU A 184 10.19 7.73 -9.61
N LEU A 185 10.08 6.65 -10.39
CA LEU A 185 9.89 6.72 -11.84
C LEU A 185 8.41 6.81 -12.25
N GLN A 186 7.47 6.74 -11.30
CA GLN A 186 6.02 6.68 -11.55
C GLN A 186 5.66 5.54 -12.52
N LEU A 187 6.20 4.36 -12.24
CA LEU A 187 6.01 3.14 -13.03
C LEU A 187 5.39 2.05 -12.16
N PHE A 188 4.60 1.18 -12.78
CA PHE A 188 4.13 -0.04 -12.12
C PHE A 188 5.30 -1.04 -11.93
N GLY A 189 5.50 -1.49 -10.69
CA GLY A 189 6.53 -2.46 -10.33
C GLY A 189 6.22 -3.86 -10.82
N TRP A 190 7.16 -4.48 -11.52
CA TRP A 190 7.13 -5.90 -11.83
C TRP A 190 8.55 -6.44 -11.86
N TRP A 191 8.85 -7.42 -11.01
CA TRP A 191 10.14 -8.09 -10.97
C TRP A 191 10.04 -9.58 -10.67
N TYR A 192 11.17 -10.26 -10.81
CA TYR A 192 11.31 -11.68 -10.51
C TYR A 192 12.74 -12.00 -10.11
N GLU A 193 12.91 -12.74 -9.01
CA GLU A 193 14.16 -13.42 -8.69
C GLU A 193 14.15 -14.78 -9.41
N THR A 194 15.07 -14.96 -10.36
CA THR A 194 15.15 -16.16 -11.18
C THR A 194 15.78 -17.32 -10.41
N ASP A 195 15.59 -18.55 -10.91
CA ASP A 195 16.08 -19.76 -10.23
C ASP A 195 17.61 -19.81 -10.09
N ASP A 196 18.34 -19.08 -10.93
CA ASP A 196 19.80 -18.89 -10.84
C ASP A 196 20.22 -17.82 -9.82
N GLY A 197 19.26 -17.17 -9.15
CA GLY A 197 19.44 -16.11 -8.18
C GLY A 197 19.71 -14.74 -8.78
N SER A 198 19.34 -14.48 -10.03
CA SER A 198 19.44 -13.15 -10.65
C SER A 198 18.13 -12.37 -10.49
N LEU A 199 18.21 -11.04 -10.56
CA LEU A 199 17.04 -10.17 -10.45
C LEU A 199 16.65 -9.59 -11.82
N GLU A 200 15.41 -9.82 -12.23
CA GLU A 200 14.82 -9.25 -13.45
C GLU A 200 13.78 -8.19 -13.09
N LEU A 201 13.93 -6.97 -13.63
CA LEU A 201 12.95 -5.89 -13.57
C LEU A 201 12.29 -5.72 -14.95
N TYR A 202 10.97 -5.72 -15.00
CA TYR A 202 10.20 -5.68 -16.24
C TYR A 202 9.62 -4.31 -16.52
N PHE A 203 9.90 -3.79 -17.72
CA PHE A 203 9.43 -2.47 -18.17
C PHE A 203 8.56 -2.57 -19.43
N LYS A 204 7.51 -1.74 -19.49
CA LYS A 204 6.59 -1.67 -20.64
C LYS A 204 7.26 -1.21 -21.95
N SER A 205 8.39 -0.48 -21.87
CA SER A 205 9.06 0.08 -23.04
C SER A 205 10.56 0.26 -22.79
N LYS A 206 11.32 0.40 -23.87
CA LYS A 206 12.76 0.72 -23.82
C LYS A 206 13.02 2.05 -23.10
N ALA A 207 12.17 3.05 -23.32
CA ALA A 207 12.31 4.36 -22.68
C ALA A 207 12.16 4.26 -21.15
N HIS A 208 11.26 3.40 -20.65
CA HIS A 208 11.14 3.13 -19.21
C HIS A 208 12.38 2.44 -18.66
N LEU A 209 12.90 1.43 -19.38
CA LEU A 209 14.13 0.75 -19.01
C LEU A 209 15.31 1.72 -18.95
N GLU A 210 15.46 2.63 -19.92
CA GLU A 210 16.54 3.62 -19.94
C GLU A 210 16.43 4.63 -18.79
N ARG A 211 15.21 4.98 -18.37
CA ARG A 211 14.99 5.81 -17.16
C ARG A 211 15.40 5.05 -15.89
N ALA A 212 15.02 3.78 -15.79
CA ALA A 212 15.41 2.92 -14.68
C ALA A 212 16.92 2.71 -14.62
N ASP A 213 17.57 2.47 -15.75
CA ASP A 213 19.02 2.35 -15.83
C ASP A 213 19.76 3.58 -15.31
N ARG A 214 19.34 4.79 -15.72
CA ARG A 214 19.91 6.03 -15.18
C ARG A 214 19.68 6.18 -13.68
N TRP A 215 18.51 5.77 -13.20
CA TRP A 215 18.19 5.79 -11.78
C TRP A 215 19.07 4.81 -11.00
N MET A 216 19.28 3.60 -11.52
CA MET A 216 20.11 2.56 -10.93
C MET A 216 21.57 2.98 -10.89
N MET A 217 22.13 3.51 -11.98
CA MET A 217 23.50 4.04 -11.99
C MET A 217 23.73 5.17 -10.99
N LYS A 218 22.70 6.01 -10.76
CA LYS A 218 22.77 7.10 -9.79
C LYS A 218 22.76 6.60 -8.34
N ASN A 219 21.90 5.64 -8.01
CA ASN A 219 21.69 5.19 -6.64
C ASN A 219 22.59 3.99 -6.25
N PHE A 220 22.99 3.19 -7.24
CA PHE A 220 23.78 1.97 -7.09
C PHE A 220 24.86 1.87 -8.20
N PRO A 221 25.89 2.73 -8.17
CA PRO A 221 26.85 2.88 -9.27
C PRO A 221 27.69 1.62 -9.57
N ASN A 222 27.74 0.67 -8.64
CA ASN A 222 28.52 -0.57 -8.78
C ASN A 222 27.70 -1.76 -9.32
N VAL A 223 26.40 -1.56 -9.57
CA VAL A 223 25.51 -2.61 -10.08
C VAL A 223 25.66 -2.70 -11.59
N LYS A 224 25.99 -3.89 -12.09
CA LYS A 224 26.01 -4.18 -13.52
C LYS A 224 24.70 -4.86 -13.91
N ALA A 225 24.17 -4.47 -15.07
CA ALA A 225 22.92 -5.02 -15.55
C ALA A 225 22.90 -5.19 -17.07
N TRP A 226 22.25 -6.28 -17.49
CA TRP A 226 22.00 -6.62 -18.88
C TRP A 226 20.62 -6.14 -19.29
N LYS A 227 20.53 -5.59 -20.51
CA LYS A 227 19.30 -5.01 -21.04
C LYS A 227 18.80 -5.88 -22.17
N ILE A 228 17.78 -6.70 -21.90
CA ILE A 228 17.20 -7.59 -22.89
C ILE A 228 16.00 -6.88 -23.52
N LYS A 229 16.01 -6.74 -24.85
CA LYS A 229 14.83 -6.28 -25.59
C LYS A 229 13.87 -7.46 -25.77
N GLY A 230 12.65 -7.33 -25.27
CA GLY A 230 11.53 -8.14 -25.75
C GLY A 230 11.40 -7.99 -27.27
N LYS A 231 11.30 -9.11 -27.99
CA LYS A 231 10.99 -9.10 -29.41
C LYS A 231 9.51 -8.67 -29.53
N TYR A 232 9.27 -7.55 -30.21
CA TYR A 232 7.94 -7.23 -30.72
C TYR A 232 7.51 -8.28 -31.74
#